data_AF-A0AAC9HK63-F1
#
_entry.id   AF-A0AAC9HK63-F1
#
_cell.length_a   1.000
_cell.length_b   1.000
_cell.length_c   1.000
_cell.angle_alpha   90.00
_cell.angle_beta   90.00
_cell.angle_gamma   90.00
#
_symmetry.space_group_name_H-M   'P 1'
#
loop_
_entity.id
_entity.type
_entity.pdbx_description
1 polymer ?
#
loop_
_entity_poly.entity_id
_entity_poly.type
_entity_poly.pdbx_seq_one_letter_code
_entity_poly.pdbx_strand_id
1 'polypeptide(L)'
;MSKPIAITTGVHNANDVDWFWEEEGIDLAWEEHLRVCPNKYHDFCGPEIAGTTLYGDWVKEKGQYHPKRGGRFAAIYNPEYHTIQVLRSRYVIQCHHCSPCYPDQGDVDTPGDIWAYCLPPDLMREEWIKENTHRIYQYVKTTRSHFWKKLNQVI
;
A
#
# COMPACT_ATOMS: atom_id res chain seq x y z
N MET A 1 -2.68 18.73 17.81
CA MET A 1 -2.10 17.95 16.69
C MET A 1 -2.73 18.46 15.41
N SER A 2 -1.91 18.82 14.43
CA SER A 2 -2.35 19.30 13.11
C SER A 2 -3.04 18.17 12.33
N LYS A 3 -4.03 18.50 11.51
CA LYS A 3 -4.64 17.55 10.58
C LYS A 3 -3.60 17.18 9.50
N PRO A 4 -3.71 16.00 8.85
CA PRO A 4 -2.91 15.70 7.66
C PRO A 4 -3.19 16.73 6.55
N ILE A 5 -2.17 17.48 6.10
CA ILE A 5 -2.33 18.60 5.15
C ILE A 5 -1.63 18.33 3.79
N ALA A 6 -0.75 17.35 3.71
CA ALA A 6 -0.21 16.82 2.45
C ALA A 6 0.24 15.38 2.72
N ILE A 7 -0.40 14.41 2.07
CA ILE A 7 -0.14 12.98 2.31
C ILE A 7 0.62 12.44 1.11
N THR A 8 1.81 11.88 1.35
CA THR A 8 2.63 11.23 0.32
C THR A 8 2.44 9.70 0.31
N THR A 9 3.09 9.02 -0.63
CA THR A 9 3.23 7.56 -0.66
C THR A 9 4.05 7.10 0.54
N GLY A 10 3.56 6.11 1.27
CA GLY A 10 4.34 5.46 2.32
C GLY A 10 4.98 4.18 1.81
N VAL A 11 6.13 3.83 2.37
CA VAL A 11 6.88 2.63 2.05
C VAL A 11 6.97 1.78 3.31
N HIS A 12 6.48 0.54 3.23
CA HIS A 12 6.69 -0.50 4.24
C HIS A 12 7.77 -1.48 3.76
N ASN A 13 8.49 -2.08 4.70
CA ASN A 13 9.17 -3.34 4.45
C ASN A 13 8.14 -4.47 4.32
N ALA A 14 8.21 -5.28 3.26
CA ALA A 14 7.26 -6.38 3.07
C ALA A 14 7.41 -7.48 4.13
N ASN A 15 8.51 -7.51 4.89
CA ASN A 15 8.66 -8.42 6.02
C ASN A 15 7.73 -8.09 7.19
N ASP A 16 7.19 -6.87 7.27
CA ASP A 16 6.27 -6.48 8.35
C ASP A 16 4.82 -6.87 8.06
N VAL A 17 4.61 -7.63 6.98
CA VAL A 17 3.29 -7.96 6.46
C VAL A 17 3.17 -9.45 6.12
N ASP A 18 2.26 -10.15 6.81
CA ASP A 18 2.16 -11.61 6.71
C ASP A 18 1.25 -12.12 5.59
N TRP A 19 0.27 -11.32 5.14
CA TRP A 19 -0.78 -11.78 4.20
C TRP A 19 -0.41 -11.64 2.72
N PHE A 20 0.72 -11.03 2.35
CA PHE A 20 1.05 -10.71 0.95
C PHE A 20 1.09 -11.94 0.03
N TRP A 21 1.28 -13.12 0.60
CA TRP A 21 1.36 -14.40 -0.13
C TRP A 21 0.02 -15.12 -0.25
N GLU A 22 -1.01 -14.66 0.47
CA GLU A 22 -2.30 -15.35 0.61
C GLU A 22 -3.44 -14.63 -0.12
N GLU A 23 -3.29 -13.33 -0.43
CA GLU A 23 -4.33 -12.57 -1.13
C GLU A 23 -4.12 -12.50 -2.65
N GLU A 24 -5.25 -12.42 -3.38
CA GLU A 24 -5.26 -12.22 -4.83
C GLU A 24 -4.70 -10.83 -5.19
N GLY A 25 -3.50 -10.82 -5.77
CA GLY A 25 -2.86 -9.63 -6.33
C GLY A 25 -2.93 -9.59 -7.86
N ILE A 26 -2.76 -8.40 -8.44
CA ILE A 26 -2.63 -8.22 -9.89
C ILE A 26 -1.15 -8.29 -10.25
N ASP A 27 -0.70 -9.43 -10.77
CA ASP A 27 0.66 -9.59 -11.29
C ASP A 27 0.78 -8.86 -12.64
N LEU A 28 1.58 -7.79 -12.66
CA LEU A 28 1.76 -6.98 -13.86
C LEU A 28 2.61 -7.67 -14.93
N ALA A 29 3.51 -8.57 -14.55
CA ALA A 29 4.30 -9.36 -15.49
C ALA A 29 3.41 -10.42 -16.17
N TRP A 30 2.47 -10.99 -15.42
CA TRP A 30 1.42 -11.86 -15.99
C TRP A 30 0.49 -11.10 -16.94
N GLU A 31 0.03 -9.91 -16.55
CA GLU A 31 -0.81 -9.06 -17.39
C GLU A 31 -0.15 -8.70 -18.74
N GLU A 32 1.16 -8.44 -18.73
CA GLU A 32 1.91 -8.19 -19.97
C GLU A 32 2.07 -9.48 -20.79
N HIS A 33 2.38 -10.59 -20.13
CA HIS A 33 2.46 -11.91 -20.79
C HIS A 33 1.16 -12.25 -21.54
N LEU A 34 0.00 -12.04 -20.92
CA LEU A 34 -1.32 -12.31 -21.54
C LEU A 34 -1.59 -11.51 -22.81
N ARG A 35 -0.93 -10.36 -23.02
CA ARG A 35 -1.12 -9.54 -24.24
C ARG A 35 -0.45 -10.14 -25.47
N VAL A 36 0.63 -10.86 -25.27
CA VAL A 36 1.50 -11.36 -26.34
C VAL A 36 1.46 -12.88 -26.46
N CYS A 37 0.97 -13.59 -25.44
CA CYS A 37 0.94 -15.04 -25.43
C CYS A 37 -0.07 -15.59 -26.44
N PRO A 38 0.37 -16.33 -27.47
CA PRO A 38 -0.52 -16.95 -28.44
C PRO A 38 -1.18 -18.22 -27.90
N ASN A 39 -0.73 -18.73 -26.75
CA ASN A 39 -1.21 -19.98 -26.19
C ASN A 39 -2.52 -19.78 -25.43
N LYS A 40 -3.59 -20.36 -25.94
CA LYS A 40 -4.94 -20.28 -25.35
C LYS A 40 -5.04 -20.91 -23.96
N TYR A 41 -4.19 -21.88 -23.66
CA TYR A 41 -4.27 -22.67 -22.42
C TYR A 41 -3.27 -22.20 -21.36
N HIS A 42 -2.32 -21.33 -21.72
CA HIS A 42 -1.29 -20.76 -20.84
C HIS A 42 -0.47 -21.77 -20.00
N ASP A 43 -0.57 -23.06 -20.31
CA ASP A 43 0.23 -24.11 -19.67
C ASP A 43 1.73 -23.85 -19.90
N PHE A 44 2.51 -23.91 -18.80
CA PHE A 44 3.96 -23.66 -18.79
C PHE A 44 4.39 -22.29 -19.36
N CYS A 45 3.48 -21.33 -19.38
CA CYS A 45 3.74 -19.97 -19.81
C CYS A 45 3.73 -19.04 -18.59
N GLY A 46 4.60 -18.04 -18.59
CA GLY A 46 4.66 -17.03 -17.54
C GLY A 46 6.04 -16.41 -17.40
N PRO A 47 6.16 -15.26 -16.72
CA PRO A 47 7.45 -14.67 -16.41
C PRO A 47 8.25 -15.61 -15.49
N GLU A 48 9.53 -15.82 -15.79
CA GLU A 48 10.44 -16.61 -14.93
C GLU A 48 10.81 -15.89 -13.63
N ILE A 49 10.43 -14.62 -13.51
CA ILE A 49 10.78 -13.72 -12.40
C ILE A 49 9.49 -13.21 -11.79
N ALA A 50 9.43 -13.17 -10.45
CA ALA A 50 8.33 -12.55 -9.73
C ALA A 50 8.13 -11.10 -10.20
N GLY A 51 6.93 -10.80 -10.70
CA GLY A 51 6.57 -9.47 -11.19
C GLY A 51 6.24 -8.49 -10.07
N THR A 52 6.23 -7.21 -10.40
CA THR A 52 5.54 -6.20 -9.57
C THR A 52 4.07 -6.56 -9.45
N THR A 53 3.56 -6.58 -8.22
CA THR A 53 2.17 -6.97 -7.93
C THR A 53 1.40 -5.81 -7.33
N LEU A 54 0.19 -5.57 -7.83
CA LEU A 54 -0.72 -4.58 -7.27
C LEU A 54 -1.67 -5.24 -6.28
N TYR A 55 -1.80 -4.65 -5.09
CA TYR A 55 -2.71 -5.12 -4.04
C TYR A 55 -3.73 -4.06 -3.65
N GLY A 56 -4.93 -4.50 -3.27
CA GLY A 56 -6.04 -3.65 -2.84
C GLY A 56 -6.91 -3.14 -4.00
N ASP A 57 -7.48 -1.96 -3.82
CA ASP A 57 -8.50 -1.39 -4.70
C ASP A 57 -7.89 -0.66 -5.90
N TRP A 58 -7.76 -1.38 -7.01
CA TRP A 58 -7.34 -0.82 -8.31
C TRP A 58 -8.49 -0.78 -9.31
N VAL A 59 -8.46 0.20 -10.21
CA VAL A 59 -9.35 0.30 -11.37
C VAL A 59 -8.49 0.35 -12.63
N LYS A 60 -8.86 -0.43 -13.64
CA LYS A 60 -8.19 -0.42 -14.94
C LYS A 60 -8.97 0.46 -15.92
N GLU A 61 -8.36 1.54 -16.40
CA GLU A 61 -8.93 2.46 -17.37
C GLU A 61 -7.97 2.62 -18.55
N LYS A 62 -8.45 2.42 -19.78
CA LYS A 62 -7.63 2.53 -21.00
C LYS A 62 -6.32 1.72 -20.94
N GLY A 63 -6.37 0.55 -20.29
CA GLY A 63 -5.21 -0.35 -20.14
C GLY A 63 -4.23 0.03 -19.02
N GLN A 64 -4.49 1.09 -18.25
CA GLN A 64 -3.66 1.53 -17.12
C GLN A 64 -4.38 1.32 -15.79
N TYR A 65 -3.64 0.96 -14.76
CA TYR A 65 -4.17 0.78 -13.41
C TYR A 65 -4.06 2.07 -12.60
N HIS A 66 -5.15 2.41 -11.90
CA HIS A 66 -5.24 3.58 -11.04
C HIS A 66 -5.82 3.19 -9.66
N PRO A 67 -5.31 3.75 -8.55
CA PRO A 67 -5.89 3.57 -7.23
C PRO A 67 -7.35 4.05 -7.16
N LYS A 68 -8.27 3.17 -6.80
CA LYS A 68 -9.70 3.47 -6.70
C LYS A 68 -9.95 4.58 -5.68
N ARG A 69 -10.71 5.61 -6.09
CA ARG A 69 -11.10 6.68 -5.17
C ARG A 69 -12.01 6.16 -4.06
N GLY A 70 -11.59 6.34 -2.81
CA GLY A 70 -12.35 5.88 -1.64
C GLY A 70 -12.25 4.38 -1.35
N GLY A 71 -11.36 3.66 -2.05
CA GLY A 71 -10.95 2.30 -1.69
C GLY A 71 -10.40 2.24 -0.27
N ARG A 72 -10.24 1.02 0.26
CA ARG A 72 -9.60 0.72 1.54
C ARG A 72 -8.12 1.06 1.48
N PHE A 73 -7.41 0.53 0.49
CA PHE A 73 -6.02 0.84 0.17
C PHE A 73 -5.68 0.46 -1.27
N ALA A 74 -4.56 0.95 -1.79
CA ALA A 74 -3.95 0.53 -3.06
C ALA A 74 -2.44 0.59 -2.90
N ALA A 75 -1.77 -0.54 -3.07
CA ALA A 75 -0.35 -0.69 -2.84
C ALA A 75 0.35 -1.43 -4.00
N ILE A 76 1.63 -1.13 -4.18
CA ILE A 76 2.53 -1.78 -5.14
C ILE A 76 3.56 -2.57 -4.35
N TYR A 77 3.63 -3.88 -4.59
CA TYR A 77 4.70 -4.71 -4.09
C TYR A 77 5.81 -4.80 -5.13
N ASN A 78 7.03 -4.50 -4.70
CA ASN A 78 8.23 -4.71 -5.47
C ASN A 78 9.03 -5.89 -4.86
N PRO A 79 9.08 -7.06 -5.54
CA PRO A 79 9.80 -8.22 -5.03
C PRO A 79 11.33 -8.05 -5.03
N GLU A 80 11.89 -7.20 -5.90
CA GLU A 80 13.34 -6.97 -6.00
C GLU A 80 13.90 -6.30 -4.74
N TYR A 81 13.19 -5.30 -4.23
CA TYR A 81 13.58 -4.55 -3.03
C TYR A 81 12.82 -4.96 -1.77
N HIS A 82 11.89 -5.90 -1.90
CA HIS A 82 11.02 -6.37 -0.82
C HIS A 82 10.26 -5.23 -0.11
N THR A 83 9.75 -4.28 -0.91
CA THR A 83 9.06 -3.08 -0.41
C THR A 83 7.62 -3.01 -0.87
N ILE A 84 6.77 -2.38 -0.05
CA ILE A 84 5.38 -2.09 -0.38
C ILE A 84 5.18 -0.58 -0.40
N GLN A 85 4.86 -0.02 -1.56
CA GLN A 85 4.53 1.39 -1.70
C GLN A 85 3.01 1.57 -1.64
N VAL A 86 2.51 2.29 -0.64
CA VAL A 86 1.08 2.56 -0.45
C VAL A 86 0.73 3.90 -1.10
N LEU A 87 0.15 3.85 -2.29
CA LEU A 87 -0.19 5.05 -3.07
C LEU A 87 -1.48 5.70 -2.57
N ARG A 88 -2.37 4.91 -1.97
CA ARG A 88 -3.63 5.40 -1.41
C ARG A 88 -4.09 4.51 -0.29
N SER A 89 -4.62 5.11 0.78
CA SER A 89 -5.22 4.36 1.87
C SER A 89 -6.22 5.22 2.64
N ARG A 90 -7.13 4.57 3.36
CA ARG A 90 -7.91 5.23 4.42
C ARG A 90 -7.08 5.47 5.68
N TYR A 91 -5.86 4.95 5.74
CA TYR A 91 -4.97 5.07 6.87
C TYR A 91 -3.76 5.89 6.47
N VAL A 92 -3.37 6.79 7.37
CA VAL A 92 -2.16 7.61 7.23
C VAL A 92 -1.39 7.58 8.54
N ILE A 93 -0.09 7.81 8.44
CA ILE A 93 0.82 7.76 9.57
C ILE A 93 1.79 8.93 9.52
N GLN A 94 2.18 9.44 10.68
CA GLN A 94 3.30 10.38 10.77
C GLN A 94 4.62 9.62 10.72
N CYS A 95 5.52 10.04 9.82
CA CYS A 95 6.74 9.31 9.51
C CYS A 95 7.87 10.23 9.06
N HIS A 96 9.07 9.67 8.93
CA HIS A 96 10.22 10.32 8.35
C HIS A 96 10.22 10.16 6.82
N HIS A 97 10.99 10.98 6.11
CA HIS A 97 11.25 10.76 4.68
C HIS A 97 12.02 9.44 4.46
N CYS A 98 11.70 8.74 3.37
CA CYS A 98 12.45 7.58 2.93
C CYS A 98 13.90 7.92 2.57
N SER A 99 14.69 6.86 2.38
CA SER A 99 16.00 6.96 1.76
C SER A 99 15.91 7.60 0.36
N PRO A 100 17.02 8.15 -0.17
CA PRO A 100 17.05 8.75 -1.51
C PRO A 100 16.62 7.83 -2.66
N CYS A 101 16.52 6.52 -2.42
CA CYS A 101 16.01 5.54 -3.39
C CYS A 101 14.49 5.66 -3.63
N TYR A 102 13.76 6.26 -2.68
CA TYR A 102 12.32 6.56 -2.79
C TYR A 102 12.09 8.05 -2.51
N PRO A 103 12.52 8.94 -3.42
CA PRO A 103 12.43 10.38 -3.19
C PRO A 103 10.98 10.82 -2.95
N ASP A 104 10.81 11.74 -2.00
CA ASP A 104 9.53 12.34 -1.59
C ASP A 104 8.50 11.35 -0.98
N GLN A 105 8.90 10.13 -0.64
CA GLN A 105 8.05 9.14 0.03
C GLN A 105 8.34 9.07 1.53
N GLY A 106 7.42 8.49 2.30
CA GLY A 106 7.55 8.34 3.75
C GLY A 106 7.96 6.93 4.16
N ASP A 107 9.01 6.83 4.98
CA ASP A 107 9.40 5.60 5.66
C ASP A 107 8.44 5.40 6.83
N VAL A 108 7.41 4.59 6.62
CA VAL A 108 6.33 4.42 7.58
C VAL A 108 6.78 3.75 8.86
N ASP A 109 7.98 3.16 8.93
CA ASP A 109 8.49 2.45 10.10
C ASP A 109 9.23 3.42 11.05
N THR A 110 9.75 4.53 10.52
CA THR A 110 10.45 5.55 11.30
C THR A 110 9.54 6.73 11.66
N PRO A 111 9.37 7.09 12.94
CA PRO A 111 8.62 8.28 13.34
C PRO A 111 9.22 9.59 12.78
N GLY A 112 8.36 10.53 12.38
CA GLY A 112 8.78 11.83 11.87
C GLY A 112 7.62 12.81 11.75
N ASP A 113 7.78 13.84 10.93
CA ASP A 113 6.87 15.00 10.84
C ASP A 113 6.04 15.08 9.54
N ILE A 114 6.31 14.21 8.56
CA ILE A 114 5.52 14.13 7.33
C ILE A 114 4.37 13.12 7.46
N TRP A 115 3.38 13.25 6.58
CA TRP A 115 2.25 12.33 6.50
C TRP A 115 2.38 11.45 5.26
N ALA A 116 2.28 10.13 5.45
CA ALA A 116 2.23 9.18 4.35
C ALA A 116 1.05 8.22 4.52
N TYR A 117 0.57 7.66 3.41
CA TYR A 117 -0.36 6.54 3.46
C TYR A 117 0.33 5.30 4.03
N CYS A 118 -0.39 4.52 4.85
CA CYS A 118 0.08 3.24 5.35
C CYS A 118 -0.96 2.15 5.06
N LEU A 119 -0.55 0.89 5.19
CA LEU A 119 -1.48 -0.22 5.14
C LEU A 119 -2.50 -0.15 6.29
N PRO A 120 -3.72 -0.70 6.09
CA PRO A 120 -4.66 -0.94 7.18
C PRO A 120 -3.98 -1.67 8.35
N PRO A 121 -4.19 -1.27 9.61
CA PRO A 121 -3.52 -1.90 10.74
C PRO A 121 -3.81 -3.40 10.88
N ASP A 122 -5.02 -3.85 10.53
CA ASP A 122 -5.39 -5.27 10.55
C ASP A 122 -4.70 -6.11 9.46
N LEU A 123 -3.97 -5.45 8.57
CA LEU A 123 -3.09 -6.01 7.58
C LEU A 123 -1.61 -5.94 8.00
N MET A 124 -1.29 -5.58 9.24
CA MET A 124 0.09 -5.48 9.73
C MET A 124 0.36 -6.50 10.84
N ARG A 125 1.63 -6.85 11.04
CA ARG A 125 2.07 -7.63 12.21
C ARG A 125 1.70 -6.95 13.53
N GLU A 126 1.42 -7.75 14.55
CA GLU A 126 0.98 -7.28 15.86
C GLU A 126 2.03 -6.35 16.51
N GLU A 127 3.32 -6.67 16.36
CA GLU A 127 4.45 -5.85 16.84
C GLU A 127 4.43 -4.47 16.20
N TRP A 128 4.29 -4.42 14.87
CA TRP A 128 4.22 -3.17 14.13
C TRP A 128 3.01 -2.33 14.59
N ILE A 129 1.85 -2.96 14.79
CA ILE A 129 0.65 -2.28 15.31
C ILE A 129 0.93 -1.68 16.70
N LYS A 130 1.52 -2.44 17.63
CA LYS A 130 1.81 -1.98 19.00
C LYS A 130 2.72 -0.76 18.99
N GLU A 131 3.76 -0.79 18.16
CA GLU A 131 4.73 0.29 18.04
C GLU A 131 4.13 1.53 17.39
N ASN A 132 3.23 1.36 16.41
CA ASN A 132 2.90 2.45 15.47
C ASN A 132 1.46 2.96 15.56
N THR A 133 0.53 2.27 16.21
CA THR A 133 -0.89 2.68 16.27
C THR A 133 -1.08 4.10 16.79
N HIS A 134 -0.27 4.52 17.76
CA HIS A 134 -0.35 5.83 18.40
C HIS A 134 -0.02 7.01 17.46
N ARG A 135 0.45 6.74 16.23
CA ARG A 135 0.73 7.73 15.18
C ARG A 135 -0.13 7.53 13.92
N ILE A 136 -1.05 6.57 13.92
CA ILE A 136 -1.94 6.28 12.79
C ILE A 136 -3.26 7.05 12.91
N TYR A 137 -3.75 7.52 11.77
CA TYR A 137 -5.04 8.17 11.61
C TYR A 137 -5.85 7.47 10.51
N GLN A 138 -7.14 7.30 10.77
CA GLN A 138 -8.10 6.74 9.81
C GLN A 138 -9.00 7.85 9.25
N TYR A 139 -9.22 7.82 7.94
CA TYR A 139 -10.19 8.66 7.26
C TYR A 139 -11.61 8.18 7.59
N VAL A 140 -12.40 9.08 8.16
CA VAL A 140 -13.80 8.83 8.50
C VAL A 140 -14.68 9.72 7.64
N LYS A 141 -15.59 9.08 6.90
CA LYS A 141 -16.66 9.74 6.15
C LYS A 141 -17.99 9.46 6.82
N THR A 142 -18.67 10.53 7.23
CA THR A 142 -20.06 10.49 7.72
C THR A 142 -20.98 11.16 6.70
N THR A 143 -22.28 11.12 6.93
CA THR A 143 -23.25 11.85 6.10
C THR A 143 -23.07 13.37 6.17
N ARG A 144 -22.44 13.90 7.22
CA ARG A 144 -22.34 15.34 7.51
C ARG A 144 -20.92 15.90 7.44
N SER A 145 -19.90 15.06 7.45
CA SER A 145 -18.50 15.51 7.53
C SER A 145 -17.48 14.47 7.08
N HIS A 146 -16.28 14.95 6.79
CA HIS A 146 -15.09 14.15 6.51
C HIS A 146 -13.96 14.60 7.43
N PHE A 147 -13.31 13.67 8.12
CA PHE A 147 -12.21 14.00 9.02
C PHE A 147 -11.27 12.82 9.24
N TRP A 148 -10.08 13.11 9.76
CA TRP A 148 -9.10 12.11 10.18
C TRP A 148 -9.24 11.85 11.68
N LYS A 149 -9.46 10.60 12.06
CA LYS A 149 -9.57 10.14 13.45
C LYS A 149 -8.29 9.41 13.84
N LYS A 150 -7.62 9.87 14.89
CA LYS A 150 -6.48 9.17 15.46
C LYS A 150 -6.93 7.79 15.95
N LEU A 151 -6.16 6.76 15.65
CA LEU A 151 -6.37 5.44 16.24
C LEU A 151 -5.89 5.46 17.68
N ASN A 152 -6.72 4.95 18.59
CA ASN A 152 -6.29 4.68 19.95
C ASN A 152 -5.62 3.30 19.97
N GLN A 153 -4.69 3.06 20.89
CA GLN A 153 -4.12 1.74 21.08
C GLN A 153 -5.25 0.71 21.19
N VAL A 154 -5.22 -0.29 20.31
CA VAL A 154 -5.99 -1.51 20.48
C VAL A 154 -5.34 -2.20 21.68
N ILE A 155 -6.07 -2.27 22.80
CA ILE A 155 -5.63 -2.95 24.03
C ILE A 155 -5.70 -4.45 23.80
#